data_AF-A0A2H5YNT5-F1
#
_entry.id   AF-A0A2H5YNT5-F1
#
_cell.length_a   1.000
_cell.length_b   1.000
_cell.length_c   1.000
_cell.angle_alpha   90.00
_cell.angle_beta   90.00
_cell.angle_gamma   90.00
#
_symmetry.space_group_name_H-M   'P 1'
#
loop_
_entity.id
_entity.type
_entity.pdbx_description
1 polymer ?
#
loop_
_entity_poly.entity_id
_entity_poly.type
_entity_poly.pdbx_seq_one_letter_code
_entity_poly.pdbx_strand_id
1 'polypeptide(L)'
;MLDHTGRYRVRYEDTLRALGHYLDEHRFTRIAIVETPEGFLVKGYVASENREGGMHLAPQTYLFTNEDLDILLEQAYGRRRQPRPQP
;
A
#
# COMPACT_ATOMS: atom_id res chain seq x y z
N MET A 1 3.27 -13.97 -3.10
CA MET A 1 1.92 -13.90 -2.48
C MET A 1 1.27 -15.27 -2.38
N LEU A 2 1.48 -16.11 -3.40
CA LEU A 2 1.28 -17.54 -3.30
C LEU A 2 2.30 -18.15 -2.32
N ASP A 3 1.89 -19.15 -1.56
CA ASP A 3 2.77 -20.00 -0.77
C ASP A 3 3.52 -20.99 -1.67
N HIS A 4 4.35 -21.84 -1.05
CA HIS A 4 5.07 -22.93 -1.72
C HIS A 4 4.15 -23.97 -2.39
N THR A 5 2.83 -23.91 -2.16
CA THR A 5 1.82 -24.77 -2.78
C THR A 5 1.08 -24.08 -3.94
N GLY A 6 1.39 -22.82 -4.23
CA GLY A 6 0.71 -22.04 -5.26
C GLY A 6 -0.66 -21.50 -4.82
N ARG A 7 -0.95 -21.48 -3.51
CA ARG A 7 -2.18 -20.87 -2.95
C ARG A 7 -1.87 -19.53 -2.32
N TYR A 8 -2.80 -18.59 -2.41
CA TYR A 8 -2.65 -17.31 -1.73
C TYR A 8 -2.53 -17.50 -0.21
N ARG A 9 -1.44 -17.03 0.39
CA ARG A 9 -1.23 -17.05 1.86
C ARG A 9 -2.30 -16.24 2.60
N VAL A 10 -2.86 -15.23 1.94
CA VAL A 10 -3.80 -14.24 2.47
C VAL A 10 -4.85 -13.89 1.41
N ARG A 11 -6.02 -13.40 1.83
CA ARG A 11 -7.06 -12.97 0.88
C ARG A 11 -6.57 -11.76 0.08
N TYR A 12 -6.57 -11.88 -1.23
CA TYR A 12 -6.10 -10.84 -2.16
C TYR A 12 -6.77 -9.48 -1.89
N GLU A 13 -8.06 -9.49 -1.55
CA GLU A 13 -8.84 -8.28 -1.26
C GLU A 13 -8.39 -7.59 0.04
N ASP A 14 -7.92 -8.34 1.04
CA ASP A 14 -7.36 -7.76 2.25
C ASP A 14 -5.99 -7.14 1.96
N THR A 15 -5.18 -7.79 1.12
CA THR A 15 -3.88 -7.25 0.67
C THR A 15 -4.04 -5.93 -0.05
N LEU A 16 -4.94 -5.87 -1.06
CA LEU A 16 -5.21 -4.63 -1.78
C LEU A 16 -5.78 -3.53 -0.88
N ARG A 17 -6.61 -3.88 0.11
CA ARG A 17 -7.14 -2.90 1.06
C ARG A 17 -6.05 -2.35 1.98
N ALA A 18 -5.14 -3.19 2.46
CA ALA A 18 -4.00 -2.77 3.28
C ALA A 18 -3.05 -1.88 2.48
N LEU A 19 -2.73 -2.27 1.23
CA LEU A 19 -1.92 -1.48 0.31
C LEU A 19 -2.58 -0.13 -0.02
N GLY A 20 -3.87 -0.14 -0.36
CA GLY A 20 -4.63 1.09 -0.66
C GLY A 20 -4.62 2.08 0.50
N HIS A 21 -4.80 1.60 1.73
CA HIS A 21 -4.69 2.45 2.92
C HIS A 21 -3.33 3.12 3.05
N TYR A 22 -2.24 2.38 2.84
CA TYR A 22 -0.90 2.95 2.85
C TYR A 22 -0.76 4.05 1.79
N LEU A 23 -1.24 3.82 0.58
CA LEU A 23 -1.17 4.78 -0.52
C LEU A 23 -1.98 6.06 -0.23
N ASP A 24 -3.14 5.92 0.41
CA ASP A 24 -3.99 7.04 0.82
C ASP A 24 -3.34 7.89 1.93
N GLU A 25 -2.73 7.25 2.94
CA GLU A 25 -1.97 7.92 4.00
C GLU A 25 -0.83 8.75 3.43
N HIS A 26 -0.15 8.22 2.41
CA HIS A 26 0.98 8.87 1.75
C HIS A 26 0.56 9.76 0.56
N ARG A 27 -0.74 10.00 0.37
CA ARG A 27 -1.30 10.91 -0.65
C ARG A 27 -0.84 10.61 -2.08
N PHE A 28 -0.72 9.32 -2.41
CA PHE A 28 -0.44 8.93 -3.79
C PHE A 28 -1.59 9.28 -4.72
N THR A 29 -1.25 9.69 -5.94
CA THR A 29 -2.20 9.90 -7.04
C THR A 29 -1.66 9.33 -8.35
N ARG A 30 -2.54 9.15 -9.33
CA ARG A 30 -2.22 8.60 -10.66
C ARG A 30 -1.42 7.28 -10.55
N ILE A 31 -2.04 6.33 -9.86
CA ILE A 31 -1.39 5.11 -9.39
C ILE A 31 -1.53 4.01 -10.45
N ALA A 32 -0.43 3.31 -10.70
CA ALA A 32 -0.40 2.03 -11.38
C ALA A 32 0.13 0.98 -10.39
N ILE A 33 -0.57 -0.16 -10.31
CA ILE A 33 -0.21 -1.30 -9.46
C ILE A 33 0.02 -2.49 -10.39
N VAL A 34 1.19 -3.13 -10.28
CA VAL A 34 1.57 -4.30 -11.06
C VAL A 34 1.95 -5.41 -10.09
N GLU A 35 1.26 -6.55 -10.20
CA GLU A 35 1.62 -7.74 -9.43
C GLU A 35 2.86 -8.41 -10.02
N THR A 36 3.79 -8.79 -9.15
CA THR A 36 5.00 -9.54 -9.49
C THR A 36 5.11 -10.75 -8.56
N PRO A 37 5.95 -11.76 -8.88
CA PRO A 37 6.18 -12.87 -7.96
C PRO A 37 6.66 -12.43 -6.56
N GLU A 38 7.43 -11.33 -6.51
CA GLU A 38 8.02 -10.76 -5.31
C GLU A 38 7.02 -9.92 -4.48
N GLY A 39 5.90 -9.48 -5.07
CA GLY A 39 4.86 -8.67 -4.40
C GLY A 39 4.13 -7.72 -5.35
N PHE A 40 4.04 -6.44 -5.01
CA PHE A 40 3.43 -5.41 -5.85
C PHE A 40 4.40 -4.27 -6.16
N LEU A 41 4.61 -4.02 -7.45
CA LEU A 41 5.24 -2.79 -7.91
C LEU A 41 4.17 -1.69 -8.01
N VAL A 42 4.36 -0.62 -7.26
CA VAL A 42 3.48 0.55 -7.29
C VAL A 42 4.23 1.72 -7.88
N LYS A 43 3.65 2.33 -8.91
CA LYS A 43 4.09 3.60 -9.47
C LYS A 43 3.00 4.64 -9.25
N GLY A 44 3.38 5.84 -8.87
CA GLY A 44 2.42 6.94 -8.75
C GLY A 44 3.13 8.25 -8.52
N TYR A 45 2.37 9.25 -8.12
CA TYR A 45 2.88 10.58 -7.85
C TYR A 45 2.48 10.99 -6.44
N VAL A 46 3.40 11.65 -5.73
CA VAL A 46 3.11 12.27 -4.44
C VAL A 46 3.32 13.77 -4.57
N ALA A 47 2.42 14.55 -4.00
CA ALA A 47 2.58 15.99 -4.00
C ALA A 47 3.72 16.40 -3.07
N SER A 48 4.59 17.27 -3.56
CA SER A 48 5.72 17.81 -2.84
C SER A 48 5.75 19.33 -3.02
N GLU A 49 6.10 20.06 -1.97
CA GLU A 49 6.30 21.50 -2.05
C GLU A 49 7.66 21.76 -2.70
N ASN A 50 7.69 22.60 -3.74
CA ASN A 50 8.95 23.09 -4.25
C ASN A 50 9.44 24.31 -3.43
N ARG A 51 10.72 24.67 -3.56
CA ARG A 51 11.32 25.82 -2.85
C ARG A 51 10.70 27.17 -3.22
N GLU A 52 9.91 27.23 -4.28
CA GLU A 52 9.27 28.44 -4.81
C GLU A 52 7.77 28.53 -4.45
N GLY A 53 7.27 27.67 -3.56
CA GLY A 53 5.88 27.68 -3.09
C GLY A 53 4.86 27.07 -4.06
N GLY A 54 5.33 26.44 -5.14
CA GLY A 54 4.52 25.66 -6.07
C GLY A 54 4.38 24.19 -5.66
N MET A 55 3.19 23.64 -5.89
CA MET A 55 2.93 22.21 -5.69
C MET A 55 3.37 21.43 -6.94
N HIS A 56 4.31 20.50 -6.77
CA HIS A 56 4.75 19.62 -7.86
C HIS A 56 4.45 18.16 -7.54
N LEU A 57 4.10 17.38 -8.56
CA LEU A 57 3.87 15.95 -8.44
C LEU A 57 5.20 15.22 -8.70
N ALA A 58 5.78 14.65 -7.64
CA ALA A 58 7.01 13.87 -7.73
C ALA A 58 6.67 12.40 -8.05
N PRO A 59 7.21 11.82 -9.14
CA PRO A 59 7.00 10.41 -9.45
C PRO A 59 7.71 9.54 -8.40
N GLN A 60 7.01 8.54 -7.91
CA GLN A 60 7.47 7.58 -6.92
C GLN A 60 7.26 6.16 -7.45
N THR A 61 8.22 5.28 -7.17
CA THR A 61 8.13 3.85 -7.53
C THR A 61 8.60 3.04 -6.34
N TYR A 62 7.75 2.14 -5.88
CA TYR A 62 8.00 1.26 -4.75
C TYR A 62 7.71 -0.19 -5.13
N LEU A 63 8.57 -1.10 -4.68
CA LEU A 63 8.26 -2.53 -4.64
C LEU A 63 7.83 -2.86 -3.22
N PHE A 64 6.56 -3.21 -3.05
CA PHE A 64 6.04 -3.79 -1.82
C PHE A 64 6.27 -5.29 -1.89
N THR A 65 7.28 -5.78 -1.19
CA THR A 65 7.59 -7.21 -1.17
C THR A 65 6.51 -7.99 -0.43
N ASN A 66 6.50 -9.31 -0.60
CA ASN A 66 5.61 -10.18 0.16
C ASN A 66 5.75 -10.00 1.69
N GLU A 67 6.96 -9.68 2.18
CA GLU A 67 7.22 -9.41 3.60
C GLU A 67 6.62 -8.07 4.03
N ASP A 68 6.74 -7.02 3.21
CA ASP A 68 6.12 -5.72 3.47
C ASP A 68 4.59 -5.85 3.53
N LEU A 69 4.01 -6.66 2.64
CA LEU A 69 2.57 -6.90 2.58
C LEU A 69 2.07 -7.63 3.84
N ASP A 70 2.84 -8.59 4.37
CA ASP A 70 2.51 -9.27 5.63
C ASP A 70 2.44 -8.24 6.78
N ILE A 71 3.39 -7.30 6.86
CA ILE A 71 3.39 -6.21 7.85
C ILE A 71 2.18 -5.28 7.67
N LEU A 72 1.88 -4.85 6.44
CA LEU A 72 0.73 -3.99 6.15
C LEU A 72 -0.61 -4.66 6.53
N LEU A 73 -0.71 -5.96 6.32
CA LEU A 73 -1.89 -6.76 6.70
C LEU A 73 -2.05 -6.87 8.21
N GLU A 74 -0.97 -7.12 8.95
CA GLU A 74 -1.01 -7.13 10.41
C GLU A 74 -1.49 -5.79 10.98
N GLN A 75 -0.98 -4.68 10.44
CA GLN A 75 -1.45 -3.34 10.81
C GLN A 75 -2.93 -3.13 10.49
N ALA A 76 -3.41 -3.62 9.34
CA ALA A 76 -4.81 -3.53 8.94
C ALA A 76 -5.72 -4.33 9.89
N TYR A 77 -5.31 -5.53 10.30
CA TYR A 77 -6.03 -6.31 11.30
C TYR A 77 -6.02 -5.66 12.68
N GLY A 78 -4.90 -5.05 13.08
CA GLY A 78 -4.78 -4.27 14.32
C GLY A 78 -5.78 -3.11 14.37
N ARG A 79 -5.93 -2.37 13.27
CA ARG A 79 -6.91 -1.28 13.13
C ARG A 79 -8.36 -1.74 13.30
N ARG A 80 -8.72 -2.92 12.77
CA ARG A 80 -10.08 -3.48 12.92
C ARG A 80 -10.40 -3.92 14.35
N ARG A 81 -9.37 -4.27 15.14
CA ARG A 81 -9.52 -4.72 16.53
C ARG A 81 -9.62 -3.56 17.52
N GLN A 82 -9.27 -2.33 17.12
CA GLN A 82 -9.49 -1.17 17.96
C GLN A 82 -10.98 -0.79 17.91
N PRO A 83 -11.70 -0.76 19.05
CA PRO A 83 -13.06 -0.26 19.08
C PRO A 83 -13.05 1.21 18.64
N ARG A 84 -13.96 1.56 17.73
CA ARG A 84 -14.19 2.95 17.31
C ARG A 84 -14.41 3.76 18.60
N PRO A 85 -13.64 4.83 18.88
CA PRO A 85 -13.96 5.68 20.02
C PRO A 85 -15.39 6.19 19.81
N GLN A 86 -16.26 5.89 20.77
CA GLN A 86 -17.64 6.36 20.74
C GLN A 86 -17.61 7.90 20.89
N PRO A 87 -18.44 8.63 20.12
CA PRO A 87 -18.50 10.09 20.17
C PRO A 87 -18.91 10.61 21.55
#